data_AF-D2HKN6-F1
#
_entry.id   AF-D2HKN6-F1
#
_cell.length_a   1.000
_cell.length_b   1.000
_cell.length_c   1.000
_cell.angle_alpha   90.00
_cell.angle_beta   90.00
_cell.angle_gamma   90.00
#
_symmetry.space_group_name_H-M   'P 1'
#
loop_
_entity.id
_entity.type
_entity.pdbx_description
1 polymer ?
#
loop_
_entity_poly.entity_id
_entity_poly.type
_entity_poly.pdbx_seq_one_letter_code
_entity_poly.pdbx_strand_id
1 'polypeptide(L)' 'FSECKFTCTSGKCLYLGSLVCNQQNDCGDNSDEENCLLVTEHPPPGIFN' A
#
# COMPACT_ATOMS: atom_id res chain seq x y z
N PHE A 1 -0.17 -3.23 20.34
CA PHE A 1 -0.76 -4.18 19.38
C PHE A 1 -0.83 -3.42 18.07
N SER A 2 0.04 -3.70 17.10
CA SER A 2 -0.02 -3.03 15.80
C SER A 2 -1.22 -3.56 15.04
N GLU A 3 -2.18 -2.69 14.72
CA GLU A 3 -3.38 -3.04 13.95
C GLU A 3 -3.00 -3.24 12.47
N CYS A 4 -3.46 -4.33 11.85
CA CYS A 4 -3.25 -4.53 10.42
C CYS A 4 -4.02 -3.44 9.66
N LYS A 5 -3.29 -2.56 8.98
CA LYS A 5 -3.88 -1.49 8.16
C LYS A 5 -4.50 -2.05 6.88
N PHE A 6 -3.86 -3.08 6.32
CA PHE A 6 -4.34 -3.81 5.14
C PHE A 6 -3.98 -5.29 5.28
N THR A 7 -4.90 -6.16 4.85
CA THR A 7 -4.68 -7.61 4.84
C THR A 7 -4.64 -8.07 3.38
N CYS A 8 -3.48 -8.57 2.98
CA CYS A 8 -3.24 -9.15 1.67
C CYS A 8 -4.11 -10.38 1.43
N THR A 9 -4.34 -10.74 0.17
CA THR A 9 -5.05 -11.99 -0.17
C THR A 9 -4.28 -13.23 0.28
N SER A 10 -2.94 -13.16 0.32
CA SER A 10 -2.09 -14.19 0.92
C SER A 10 -2.25 -14.34 2.45
N GLY A 11 -2.94 -13.40 3.12
CA GLY A 11 -3.10 -13.36 4.58
C GLY A 11 -2.00 -12.60 5.32
N LYS A 12 -1.03 -12.02 4.59
CA LYS A 12 -0.03 -11.11 5.14
C LYS A 12 -0.69 -9.80 5.61
N CYS A 13 -0.26 -9.28 6.74
CA CYS A 13 -0.69 -7.97 7.22
C CYS A 13 0.33 -6.89 6.88
N LEU A 14 -0.13 -5.79 6.30
CA LEU A 14 0.59 -4.55 6.16
C LEU A 14 0.13 -3.60 7.28
N TYR A 15 1.07 -3.13 8.09
CA TYR A 15 0.77 -2.25 9.24
C TYR A 15 0.86 -0.77 8.87
N LEU A 16 1.52 -0.44 7.76
CA LEU A 16 1.70 0.91 7.26
C LEU A 16 0.80 1.12 6.04
N GLY A 17 0.03 2.21 6.03
CA GLY A 17 -0.79 2.57 4.88
C GLY A 17 0.03 2.95 3.65
N SER A 18 1.28 3.37 3.84
CA SER A 18 2.23 3.67 2.77
C SER A 18 2.78 2.43 2.05
N LEU A 19 2.39 1.23 2.49
CA LEU A 19 2.71 -0.04 1.81
C LEU A 19 1.59 -0.50 0.88
N VAL A 20 0.48 0.23 0.82
CA VAL A 20 -0.61 -0.04 -0.09
C VAL A 20 -0.51 0.99 -1.21
N CYS A 21 -0.64 0.56 -2.46
CA CYS A 21 -0.62 1.47 -3.61
C CYS A 21 0.70 2.25 -3.77
N ASN A 22 1.84 1.65 -3.42
CA ASN A 22 3.15 2.30 -3.43
C ASN A 22 4.05 1.86 -4.60
N GLN A 23 3.49 1.13 -5.58
CA GLN A 23 4.20 0.51 -6.71
C GLN A 23 5.21 -0.59 -6.29
N GLN A 24 5.10 -1.08 -5.07
CA GLN A 24 5.93 -2.14 -4.54
C GLN A 24 5.03 -3.31 -4.15
N ASN A 25 5.44 -4.54 -4.49
CA ASN A 25 4.72 -5.72 -4.05
C ASN A 25 5.13 -6.06 -2.61
N ASP A 26 4.57 -5.34 -1.65
CA ASP A 26 4.80 -5.60 -0.23
C ASP A 26 3.98 -6.80 0.25
N CYS A 27 2.85 -7.11 -0.37
CA CYS A 27 2.09 -8.33 -0.07
C CYS A 27 2.81 -9.63 -0.47
N GLY A 28 3.60 -9.60 -1.55
CA GLY A 28 4.15 -10.78 -2.23
C GLY A 28 3.21 -11.35 -3.30
N ASP A 29 1.89 -11.19 -3.11
CA ASP A 29 0.83 -11.55 -4.07
C ASP A 29 0.25 -10.35 -4.85
N ASN A 30 0.83 -9.15 -4.69
CA ASN A 30 0.45 -7.90 -5.36
C ASN A 30 -0.95 -7.35 -5.04
N SER A 31 -1.70 -7.96 -4.12
CA SER A 31 -3.03 -7.48 -3.69
C SER A 31 -3.04 -6.06 -3.13
N ASP A 32 -1.92 -5.59 -2.61
CA ASP A 32 -1.71 -4.21 -2.16
C ASP A 32 -1.69 -3.19 -3.31
N GLU A 33 -1.49 -3.65 -4.54
CA GLU A 33 -1.39 -2.83 -5.75
C GLU A 33 -2.53 -3.08 -6.76
N GLU A 34 -3.28 -4.17 -6.65
CA GLU A 34 -4.30 -4.57 -7.65
C GLU A 34 -5.55 -3.68 -7.70
N ASN A 35 -5.92 -3.01 -6.59
CA ASN A 35 -7.07 -2.09 -6.55
C ASN A 35 -6.64 -0.64 -6.30
N CYS A 36 -5.47 -0.28 -6.84
CA CYS A 36 -5.08 1.11 -6.86
C CYS A 36 -5.92 1.85 -7.90
N LEU A 37 -7.10 2.32 -7.50
CA LEU A 37 -7.83 3.30 -8.28
C LEU A 37 -6.80 4.37 -8.65
N LEU A 38 -6.60 4.60 -9.95
CA LEU A 38 -5.67 5.59 -10.53
C LEU A 38 -6.08 7.02 -10.19
N VAL A 39 -6.69 7.21 -9.03
CA VAL A 39 -6.75 8.49 -8.40
C VAL A 39 -5.31 8.76 -7.97
N THR A 40 -4.71 9.73 -8.63
CA THR A 40 -3.47 10.40 -8.28
C THR A 40 -3.55 11.00 -6.86
N GLU A 41 -3.82 10.18 -5.84
CA GLU A 41 -4.09 10.56 -4.43
C GLU A 41 -2.94 10.19 -3.51
N HIS A 42 -1.88 9.58 -4.03
CA HIS A 42 -0.59 9.79 -3.44
C HIS A 42 -0.11 11.15 -3.94
N PRO A 43 -0.21 12.25 -3.15
CA PRO A 43 0.65 13.38 -3.42
C PRO A 43 2.07 12.82 -3.45
N PRO A 44 2.85 13.07 -4.51
CA PRO A 44 4.21 12.56 -4.60
C PRO A 44 4.93 12.86 -3.29
N PRO A 45 5.68 11.92 -2.72
CA PRO A 45 6.48 12.18 -1.53
C PRO A 45 7.38 13.39 -1.84
N GLY A 46 7.02 14.53 -1.26
CA GLY A 46 7.69 15.81 -1.33
C GLY A 46 8.56 16.09 -2.56
N ILE A 47 8.01 16.83 -3.53
CA ILE A 47 8.76 18.00 -4.01
C ILE A 47 8.85 18.92 -2.77
N PHE A 48 9.89 18.73 -1.97
CA PHE A 48 10.38 19.78 -1.09
C PHE A 48 11.02 20.79 -2.06
N ASN A 49 10.33 21.92 -2.31
CA ASN A 49 11.02 23.12 -2.77
C ASN A 49 11.88 23.65 -1.63
#